data_AF-A0AAE5CQK8-F1
#
_entry.id   AF-A0AAE5CQK8-F1
#
_cell.length_a   1.000
_cell.length_b   1.000
_cell.length_c   1.000
_cell.angle_alpha   90.00
_cell.angle_beta   90.00
_cell.angle_gamma   90.00
#
_symmetry.space_group_name_H-M   'P 1'
#
loop_
_entity.id
_entity.type
_entity.pdbx_description
1 polymer ?
#
loop_
_entity_poly.entity_id
_entity_poly.type
_entity_poly.pdbx_seq_one_letter_code
_entity_poly.pdbx_strand_id
1 'polypeptide(L)'
;EECERLGMEFIEVSAPDPMGPDGIPGTQRFILEDVPLQVQTHGKDIAVFGTNLSMQEPLIEAALQAGCLFPEPCSPGPTMGYPGALGIDVKGMEGDMKAIMDAIEKEIVAKGGAGRFATWPVALNMTIIQALTELAIQSIDGGDADFSDLDTLKAQLEKEADNEMMVRRLIEGANYYVVISGSYIFGADN
;
A
#
# COMPACT_ATOMS: atom_id res chain seq x y z
N GLU A 1 -9.61 3.28 -17.98
CA GLU A 1 -10.32 2.03 -18.33
C GLU A 1 -11.09 1.47 -17.14
N GLU A 2 -10.44 1.04 -16.06
CA GLU A 2 -11.15 0.41 -14.93
C GLU A 2 -12.10 1.37 -14.18
N CYS A 3 -11.72 2.63 -13.95
CA CYS A 3 -12.61 3.63 -13.37
C CYS A 3 -13.89 3.80 -14.20
N GLU A 4 -13.77 3.90 -15.53
CA GLU A 4 -14.91 4.01 -16.44
C GLU A 4 -15.81 2.77 -16.35
N ARG A 5 -15.22 1.56 -16.31
CA ARG A 5 -15.95 0.29 -16.13
C ARG A 5 -16.76 0.26 -14.84
N LEU A 6 -16.23 0.86 -13.78
CA LEU A 6 -16.86 0.96 -12.46
C LEU A 6 -17.80 2.17 -12.32
N GLY A 7 -17.91 3.03 -13.35
CA GLY A 7 -18.69 4.27 -13.28
C GLY A 7 -18.08 5.34 -12.39
N MET A 8 -16.77 5.30 -12.16
CA MET A 8 -15.99 6.28 -11.41
C MET A 8 -15.37 7.31 -12.37
N GLU A 9 -15.46 8.59 -12.00
CA GLU A 9 -14.72 9.64 -12.67
C GLU A 9 -13.22 9.51 -12.37
N PHE A 10 -12.39 9.59 -13.41
CA PHE A 10 -10.93 9.61 -13.28
C PHE A 10 -10.43 11.01 -13.61
N ILE A 11 -9.75 11.64 -12.65
CA ILE A 11 -9.21 12.99 -12.78
C ILE A 11 -7.68 12.88 -12.77
N GLU A 12 -7.07 13.29 -13.86
CA GLU A 12 -5.61 13.36 -13.96
C GLU A 12 -5.12 14.76 -13.59
N VAL A 13 -4.19 14.82 -12.62
CA VAL A 13 -3.57 16.07 -12.16
C VAL A 13 -2.05 15.92 -12.25
N SER A 14 -1.40 16.86 -12.95
CA SER A 14 0.06 16.88 -13.06
C SER A 14 0.69 17.66 -11.91
N ALA A 15 1.44 16.96 -11.06
CA ALA A 15 2.29 17.56 -10.03
C ALA A 15 3.71 17.84 -10.58
N PRO A 16 4.48 18.78 -9.98
CA PRO A 16 5.88 19.00 -10.32
C PRO A 16 6.72 17.72 -10.17
N ASP A 17 7.67 17.52 -11.09
CA ASP A 17 8.62 16.40 -11.02
C ASP A 17 9.57 16.59 -9.82
N PRO A 18 9.65 15.62 -8.87
CA PRO A 18 10.55 15.70 -7.73
C PRO A 18 12.04 15.67 -8.11
N MET A 19 12.38 15.29 -9.34
CA MET A 19 13.72 15.38 -9.92
C MET A 19 13.92 16.65 -10.77
N GLY A 20 12.88 17.46 -10.92
CA GLY A 20 12.89 18.73 -11.64
C GLY A 20 13.50 19.88 -10.84
N PRO A 21 13.42 21.11 -11.37
CA PRO A 21 14.06 22.30 -10.77
C PRO A 21 13.59 22.62 -9.35
N ASP A 22 12.31 22.38 -9.05
CA ASP A 22 11.72 22.66 -7.74
C ASP A 22 11.95 21.51 -6.73
N GLY A 23 12.43 20.36 -7.22
CA GLY A 23 12.76 19.18 -6.45
C GLY A 23 11.59 18.60 -5.64
N ILE A 24 11.94 17.72 -4.69
CA ILE A 24 11.00 17.13 -3.73
C ILE A 24 10.14 18.21 -3.02
N PRO A 25 10.69 19.34 -2.51
CA PRO A 25 9.88 20.34 -1.83
C PRO A 25 8.79 20.98 -2.71
N GLY A 26 9.05 21.13 -4.02
CA GLY A 26 8.07 21.62 -4.98
C GLY A 26 6.89 20.66 -5.13
N THR A 27 7.19 19.38 -5.36
CA THR A 27 6.19 18.32 -5.46
C THR A 27 5.36 18.19 -4.18
N GLN A 28 6.01 18.18 -3.00
CA GLN A 28 5.31 18.01 -1.73
C GLN A 28 4.38 19.19 -1.43
N ARG A 29 4.82 20.43 -1.70
CA ARG A 29 3.98 21.62 -1.55
C ARG A 29 2.75 21.56 -2.45
N PHE A 30 2.93 21.19 -3.71
CA PHE A 30 1.82 21.05 -4.65
C PHE A 30 0.75 20.09 -4.12
N ILE A 31 1.15 18.92 -3.61
CA ILE A 31 0.21 17.93 -3.05
C ILE A 31 -0.58 18.51 -1.86
N LEU A 32 0.11 19.18 -0.93
CA LEU A 32 -0.51 19.78 0.25
C LEU A 32 -1.52 20.88 -0.10
N GLU A 33 -1.32 21.57 -1.22
CA GLU A 33 -2.22 22.62 -1.70
C GLU A 33 -3.37 22.07 -2.58
N ASP A 34 -3.07 21.11 -3.47
CA ASP A 34 -4.02 20.61 -4.46
C ASP A 34 -5.09 19.69 -3.86
N VAL A 35 -4.72 18.74 -2.97
CA VAL A 35 -5.68 17.78 -2.41
C VAL A 35 -6.87 18.47 -1.72
N PRO A 36 -6.69 19.49 -0.84
CA PRO A 36 -7.81 20.23 -0.28
C PRO A 36 -8.68 20.94 -1.33
N LEU A 37 -8.08 21.43 -2.41
CA LEU A 37 -8.79 22.06 -3.55
C LEU A 37 -9.63 21.04 -4.32
N GLN A 38 -9.11 19.82 -4.54
CA GLN A 38 -9.87 18.73 -5.13
C GLN A 38 -11.07 18.35 -4.25
N VAL A 39 -10.86 18.25 -2.93
CA VAL A 39 -11.95 17.97 -1.97
C VAL A 39 -12.98 19.08 -1.92
N GLN A 40 -12.57 20.35 -2.04
CA GLN A 40 -13.50 21.48 -2.12
C GLN A 40 -14.38 21.41 -3.38
N THR A 41 -13.81 20.95 -4.49
CA THR A 41 -14.49 20.91 -5.79
C THR A 41 -15.40 19.69 -5.94
N HIS A 42 -14.93 18.52 -5.51
CA HIS A 42 -15.58 17.23 -5.77
C HIS A 42 -16.21 16.60 -4.52
N GLY A 43 -15.95 17.15 -3.35
CA GLY A 43 -16.37 16.59 -2.07
C GLY A 43 -15.35 15.61 -1.48
N LYS A 44 -15.68 15.05 -0.33
CA LYS A 44 -14.77 14.21 0.47
C LYS A 44 -14.71 12.76 0.00
N ASP A 45 -15.70 12.32 -0.76
CA ASP A 45 -15.79 10.92 -1.21
C ASP A 45 -15.06 10.73 -2.55
N ILE A 46 -13.84 11.26 -2.60
CA ILE A 46 -12.85 11.07 -3.66
C ILE A 46 -11.67 10.28 -3.12
N ALA A 47 -11.03 9.50 -4.00
CA ALA A 47 -9.79 8.81 -3.70
C ALA A 47 -8.60 9.53 -4.33
N VAL A 48 -7.56 9.81 -3.54
CA VAL A 48 -6.31 10.42 -4.02
C VAL A 48 -5.20 9.38 -4.09
N PHE A 49 -4.38 9.46 -5.14
CA PHE A 49 -3.28 8.54 -5.39
C PHE A 49 -2.07 9.31 -5.96
N GLY A 50 -0.86 8.93 -5.53
CA GLY A 50 0.41 9.50 -6.01
C GLY A 50 1.23 8.45 -6.74
N THR A 51 2.06 8.88 -7.68
CA THR A 51 2.81 7.97 -8.56
C THR A 51 4.23 7.68 -8.08
N ASN A 52 4.68 8.29 -6.98
CA ASN A 52 6.02 8.05 -6.45
C ASN A 52 6.12 8.27 -4.92
N LEU A 53 7.23 7.79 -4.35
CA LEU A 53 7.47 7.80 -2.90
C LEU A 53 7.47 9.21 -2.28
N SER A 54 7.98 10.22 -2.99
CA SER A 54 8.09 11.58 -2.44
C SER A 54 6.73 12.25 -2.20
N MET A 55 5.68 11.76 -2.86
CA MET A 55 4.30 12.24 -2.72
C MET A 55 3.55 11.56 -1.57
N GLN A 56 4.03 10.43 -1.04
CA GLN A 56 3.22 9.62 -0.10
C GLN A 56 2.93 10.35 1.20
N GLU A 57 3.97 10.87 1.88
CA GLU A 57 3.80 11.58 3.14
C GLU A 57 2.84 12.78 3.02
N PRO A 58 3.02 13.73 2.08
CA PRO A 58 2.09 14.85 1.94
C PRO A 58 0.71 14.42 1.46
N LEU A 59 0.56 13.32 0.70
CA LEU A 59 -0.75 12.81 0.31
C LEU A 59 -1.53 12.29 1.51
N ILE A 60 -0.88 11.49 2.37
CA ILE A 60 -1.50 10.96 3.59
C ILE A 60 -1.90 12.13 4.50
N GLU A 61 -1.00 13.09 4.70
CA GLU A 61 -1.27 14.27 5.51
C GLU A 61 -2.44 15.09 4.96
N ALA A 62 -2.39 15.46 3.67
CA ALA A 62 -3.41 16.28 3.04
C ALA A 62 -4.77 15.57 2.96
N ALA A 63 -4.77 14.27 2.65
CA ALA A 63 -6.00 13.47 2.62
C ALA A 63 -6.64 13.39 3.99
N LEU A 64 -5.84 13.27 5.06
CA LEU A 64 -6.35 13.15 6.42
C LEU A 64 -6.90 14.49 6.91
N GLN A 65 -6.22 15.60 6.59
CA GLN A 65 -6.68 16.95 6.88
C GLN A 65 -7.97 17.30 6.12
N ALA A 66 -8.07 16.90 4.84
CA ALA A 66 -9.24 17.16 4.01
C ALA A 66 -10.38 16.15 4.23
N GLY A 67 -10.09 14.99 4.82
CA GLY A 67 -11.03 13.92 5.11
C GLY A 67 -11.43 13.06 3.89
N CYS A 68 -10.60 13.04 2.84
CA CYS A 68 -10.85 12.20 1.66
C CYS A 68 -10.30 10.78 1.80
N LEU A 69 -10.53 9.94 0.79
CA LEU A 69 -10.08 8.56 0.77
C LEU A 69 -8.62 8.50 0.33
N PHE A 70 -7.82 7.71 1.04
CA PHE A 70 -6.47 7.30 0.65
C PHE A 70 -6.43 5.77 0.64
N PRO A 71 -6.86 5.13 -0.46
CA PRO A 71 -7.01 3.67 -0.48
C PRO A 71 -5.69 2.93 -0.45
N GLU A 72 -4.63 3.50 -1.02
CA GLU A 72 -3.36 2.80 -1.18
C GLU A 72 -2.22 3.79 -1.51
N PRO A 73 -1.03 3.63 -0.90
CA PRO A 73 0.16 4.37 -1.34
C PRO A 73 0.77 3.74 -2.60
N CYS A 74 1.61 4.46 -3.34
CA CYS A 74 2.24 3.94 -4.57
C CYS A 74 3.09 2.67 -4.39
N SER A 75 3.48 2.39 -3.16
CA SER A 75 4.19 1.19 -2.73
C SER A 75 3.60 0.82 -1.36
N PRO A 76 2.63 -0.11 -1.32
CA PRO A 76 1.92 -0.47 -0.10
C PRO A 76 2.81 -1.15 0.93
N GLY A 77 2.51 -0.84 2.19
CA GLY A 77 3.18 -1.39 3.34
C GLY A 77 3.15 -0.44 4.53
N PRO A 78 3.22 -0.95 5.77
CA PRO A 78 3.16 -0.15 6.99
C PRO A 78 4.29 0.89 7.09
N THR A 79 5.46 0.61 6.53
CA THR A 79 6.61 1.51 6.60
C THR A 79 6.62 2.60 5.53
N MET A 80 5.62 2.61 4.63
CA MET A 80 5.62 3.43 3.42
C MET A 80 4.79 4.70 3.64
N GLY A 81 5.48 5.80 3.96
CA GLY A 81 4.91 7.14 4.14
C GLY A 81 4.14 7.36 5.45
N TYR A 82 3.41 6.37 5.95
CA TYR A 82 2.59 6.51 7.16
C TYR A 82 3.34 6.98 8.40
N PRO A 83 4.50 6.39 8.79
CA PRO A 83 5.20 6.84 9.99
C PRO A 83 5.62 8.31 9.91
N GLY A 84 6.12 8.75 8.75
CA GLY A 84 6.51 10.14 8.51
C GLY A 84 5.32 11.10 8.54
N ALA A 85 4.26 10.79 7.79
CA ALA A 85 3.05 11.61 7.71
C ALA A 85 2.33 11.78 9.05
N LEU A 86 2.38 10.75 9.91
CA LEU A 86 1.71 10.73 11.20
C LEU A 86 2.60 11.20 12.35
N GLY A 87 3.91 11.33 12.13
CA GLY A 87 4.89 11.67 13.16
C GLY A 87 5.12 10.53 14.17
N ILE A 88 5.00 9.28 13.73
CA ILE A 88 5.20 8.09 14.57
C ILE A 88 6.70 7.79 14.67
N ASP A 89 7.22 7.75 15.91
CA ASP A 89 8.57 7.25 16.16
C ASP A 89 8.55 5.71 16.13
N VAL A 90 9.23 5.13 15.15
CA VAL A 90 9.30 3.67 14.95
C VAL A 90 10.39 2.99 15.78
N LYS A 91 11.11 3.75 16.61
CA LYS A 91 12.17 3.23 17.46
C LYS A 91 11.62 2.18 18.44
N GLY A 92 12.22 0.99 18.46
CA GLY A 92 11.77 -0.15 19.24
C GLY A 92 10.69 -1.02 18.57
N MET A 93 10.24 -0.66 17.37
CA MET A 93 9.32 -1.44 16.54
C MET A 93 10.01 -1.94 15.25
N GLU A 94 11.35 -1.92 15.20
CA GLU A 94 12.09 -2.24 13.99
C GLU A 94 11.84 -3.69 13.55
N GLY A 95 11.26 -3.85 12.37
CA GLY A 95 10.91 -5.16 11.81
C GLY A 95 9.60 -5.76 12.35
N ASP A 96 8.98 -5.14 13.36
CA ASP A 96 7.67 -5.56 13.88
C ASP A 96 6.56 -4.84 13.11
N MET A 97 6.17 -5.41 11.97
CA MET A 97 5.13 -4.85 11.10
C MET A 97 3.79 -4.71 11.82
N LYS A 98 3.48 -5.63 12.74
CA LYS A 98 2.23 -5.59 13.52
C LYS A 98 2.23 -4.38 14.46
N ALA A 99 3.31 -4.18 15.22
CA ALA A 99 3.41 -3.02 16.12
C ALA A 99 3.33 -1.68 15.35
N ILE A 100 3.96 -1.61 14.17
CA ILE A 100 3.88 -0.43 13.30
C ILE A 100 2.45 -0.23 12.80
N MET A 101 1.77 -1.27 12.32
CA MET A 101 0.36 -1.21 11.89
C MET A 101 -0.56 -0.75 13.02
N ASP A 102 -0.44 -1.33 14.22
CA ASP A 102 -1.25 -0.97 15.40
C ASP A 102 -1.07 0.53 15.75
N ALA A 103 0.16 1.06 15.64
CA ALA A 103 0.46 2.47 15.88
C ALA A 103 -0.15 3.39 14.80
N ILE A 104 -0.08 2.99 13.53
CA ILE A 104 -0.68 3.73 12.42
C ILE A 104 -2.20 3.77 12.56
N GLU A 105 -2.83 2.62 12.82
CA GLU A 105 -4.28 2.54 13.00
C GLU A 105 -4.77 3.49 14.08
N LYS A 106 -4.10 3.47 15.23
CA LYS A 106 -4.43 4.37 16.35
C LYS A 106 -4.44 5.83 15.92
N GLU A 107 -3.40 6.28 15.22
CA GLU A 107 -3.28 7.69 14.80
C GLU A 107 -4.29 8.04 13.68
N ILE A 108 -4.49 7.15 12.71
CA ILE A 108 -5.47 7.35 11.63
C ILE A 108 -6.89 7.45 12.20
N VAL A 109 -7.28 6.53 13.08
CA VAL A 109 -8.59 6.54 13.72
C VAL A 109 -8.76 7.79 14.61
N ALA A 110 -7.75 8.14 15.40
CA ALA A 110 -7.79 9.33 16.27
C ALA A 110 -7.95 10.63 15.47
N LYS A 111 -7.41 10.69 14.26
CA LYS A 111 -7.51 11.84 13.34
C LYS A 111 -8.73 11.78 12.41
N GLY A 112 -9.64 10.81 12.59
CA GLY A 112 -10.89 10.71 11.85
C GLY A 112 -10.80 10.01 10.49
N GLY A 113 -9.72 9.29 10.22
CA GLY A 113 -9.50 8.54 8.97
C GLY A 113 -10.09 7.12 8.96
N ALA A 114 -10.85 6.71 9.98
CA ALA A 114 -11.46 5.39 10.05
C ALA A 114 -12.33 5.11 8.81
N GLY A 115 -12.11 3.96 8.17
CA GLY A 115 -12.80 3.53 6.94
C GLY A 115 -12.41 4.33 5.68
N ARG A 116 -11.44 5.25 5.76
CA ARG A 116 -11.01 6.12 4.64
C ARG A 116 -9.57 5.89 4.19
N PHE A 117 -8.78 5.20 5.00
CA PHE A 117 -7.36 4.94 4.75
C PHE A 117 -7.12 3.44 4.72
N ALA A 118 -6.25 3.01 3.81
CA ALA A 118 -5.84 1.62 3.73
C ALA A 118 -4.41 1.48 3.20
N THR A 119 -3.84 0.29 3.43
CA THR A 119 -2.52 -0.12 2.94
C THR A 119 -2.47 -1.64 2.86
N TRP A 120 -1.36 -2.23 2.44
CA TRP A 120 -1.15 -3.66 2.66
C TRP A 120 -0.56 -3.87 4.06
N PRO A 121 -1.06 -4.84 4.85
CA PRO A 121 -0.55 -5.09 6.20
C PRO A 121 0.82 -5.78 6.20
N VAL A 122 1.40 -6.01 5.02
CA VAL A 122 2.62 -6.78 4.82
C VAL A 122 3.73 -5.98 4.15
N ALA A 123 4.98 -6.35 4.44
CA ALA A 123 6.12 -5.98 3.62
C ALA A 123 6.24 -6.98 2.46
N LEU A 124 5.63 -6.68 1.30
CA LEU A 124 5.49 -7.64 0.20
C LEU A 124 6.82 -8.31 -0.21
N ASN A 125 7.89 -7.53 -0.37
CA ASN A 125 9.19 -8.08 -0.75
C ASN A 125 9.74 -9.07 0.28
N MET A 126 9.59 -8.77 1.57
CA MET A 126 10.02 -9.67 2.65
C MET A 126 9.18 -10.94 2.66
N THR A 127 7.86 -10.80 2.47
CA THR A 127 6.90 -11.91 2.38
C THR A 127 7.28 -12.85 1.24
N ILE A 128 7.55 -12.30 0.04
CA ILE A 128 7.96 -13.08 -1.13
C ILE A 128 9.27 -13.81 -0.86
N ILE A 129 10.28 -13.14 -0.29
CA ILE A 129 11.59 -13.75 0.01
C ILE A 129 11.42 -14.91 1.00
N GLN A 130 10.67 -14.71 2.08
CA GLN A 130 10.42 -15.74 3.09
C GLN A 130 9.67 -16.93 2.49
N ALA A 131 8.56 -16.68 1.80
CA ALA A 131 7.73 -17.74 1.21
C ALA A 131 8.51 -18.58 0.20
N LEU A 132 9.26 -17.96 -0.71
CA LEU A 132 10.05 -18.68 -1.71
C LEU A 132 11.24 -19.42 -1.10
N THR A 133 11.85 -18.88 -0.04
CA THR A 133 12.93 -19.56 0.68
C THR A 133 12.41 -20.81 1.37
N GLU A 134 11.26 -20.71 2.03
CA GLU A 134 10.63 -21.83 2.72
C GLU A 134 10.19 -22.93 1.74
N LEU A 135 9.59 -22.57 0.60
CA LEU A 135 9.29 -23.53 -0.46
C LEU A 135 10.54 -24.21 -1.03
N ALA A 136 11.66 -23.48 -1.15
CA ALA A 136 12.93 -24.06 -1.61
C ALA A 136 13.47 -25.09 -0.62
N ILE A 137 13.41 -24.81 0.69
CA ILE A 137 13.80 -25.76 1.73
C ILE A 137 12.91 -27.01 1.66
N GLN A 138 11.58 -26.84 1.59
CA GLN A 138 10.64 -27.96 1.47
C GLN A 138 10.87 -28.80 0.21
N SER A 139 11.22 -28.17 -0.91
CA SER A 139 11.57 -28.87 -2.15
C SER A 139 12.83 -29.73 -1.99
N ILE A 140 13.84 -29.22 -1.28
CA ILE A 140 15.11 -29.93 -1.06
C ILE A 140 14.95 -31.08 -0.05
N ASP A 141 14.27 -30.83 1.06
CA ASP A 141 14.17 -31.78 2.18
C ASP A 141 13.09 -32.84 1.96
N GLY A 142 11.97 -32.46 1.34
CA GLY A 142 10.80 -33.30 1.14
C GLY A 142 10.59 -33.78 -0.29
N GLY A 143 11.14 -33.10 -1.30
CA GLY A 143 11.00 -33.46 -2.72
C GLY A 143 9.68 -33.03 -3.37
N ASP A 144 8.78 -32.37 -2.64
CA ASP A 144 7.36 -32.25 -3.03
C ASP A 144 6.87 -30.83 -3.37
N ALA A 145 7.68 -29.79 -3.18
CA ALA A 145 7.25 -28.42 -3.50
C ALA A 145 7.38 -28.14 -5.01
N ASP A 146 6.23 -27.97 -5.67
CA ASP A 146 6.12 -27.59 -7.08
C ASP A 146 5.88 -26.08 -7.21
N PHE A 147 6.90 -25.34 -7.66
CA PHE A 147 6.82 -23.90 -7.91
C PHE A 147 5.92 -23.51 -9.09
N SER A 148 5.45 -24.50 -9.87
CA SER A 148 4.46 -24.32 -10.92
C SER A 148 3.02 -24.43 -10.41
N ASP A 149 2.82 -24.95 -9.20
CA ASP A 149 1.53 -25.03 -8.56
C ASP A 149 1.16 -23.70 -7.87
N LEU A 150 0.12 -23.06 -8.38
CA LEU A 150 -0.37 -21.78 -7.88
C LEU A 150 -0.99 -21.91 -6.48
N ASP A 151 -1.60 -23.05 -6.16
CA ASP A 151 -2.25 -23.24 -4.86
C ASP A 151 -1.20 -23.39 -3.77
N THR A 152 -0.14 -24.17 -4.03
CA THR A 152 1.04 -24.26 -3.14
C THR A 152 1.70 -22.89 -2.94
N LEU A 153 1.93 -22.14 -4.03
CA LEU A 153 2.55 -20.81 -3.95
C LEU A 153 1.68 -19.81 -3.17
N LYS A 154 0.37 -19.78 -3.45
CA LYS A 154 -0.59 -18.91 -2.75
C LYS A 154 -0.66 -19.27 -1.27
N ALA A 155 -0.82 -20.55 -0.93
CA ALA A 155 -0.92 -21.00 0.46
C ALA A 155 0.33 -20.62 1.27
N GLN A 156 1.52 -20.76 0.70
CA GLN A 156 2.74 -20.32 1.39
C GLN A 156 2.80 -18.79 1.52
N LEU A 157 2.47 -18.04 0.47
CA LEU A 157 2.48 -16.57 0.53
C LEU A 157 1.48 -16.05 1.57
N GLU A 158 0.27 -16.61 1.65
CA GLU A 158 -0.74 -16.25 2.65
C GLU A 158 -0.29 -16.59 4.07
N LYS A 159 0.39 -17.74 4.23
CA LYS A 159 0.96 -18.14 5.52
C LYS A 159 2.02 -17.14 6.01
N GLU A 160 2.93 -16.70 5.15
CA GLU A 160 3.95 -15.71 5.53
C GLU A 160 3.37 -14.29 5.65
N ALA A 161 2.34 -13.98 4.88
CA ALA A 161 1.65 -12.69 4.90
C ALA A 161 0.76 -12.50 6.13
N ASP A 162 0.24 -13.59 6.71
CA ASP A 162 -0.91 -13.57 7.63
C ASP A 162 -2.06 -12.72 7.06
N ASN A 163 -2.29 -12.83 5.75
CA ASN A 163 -3.26 -12.03 5.00
C ASN A 163 -3.64 -12.73 3.69
N GLU A 164 -4.80 -12.40 3.12
CA GLU A 164 -5.19 -12.89 1.81
C GLU A 164 -4.22 -12.39 0.72
N MET A 165 -3.85 -13.28 -0.21
CA MET A 165 -2.95 -12.96 -1.31
C MET A 165 -3.55 -13.37 -2.65
N MET A 166 -3.65 -12.45 -3.60
CA MET A 166 -3.93 -12.80 -5.00
C MET A 166 -2.62 -13.22 -5.67
N VAL A 167 -2.59 -14.42 -6.22
CA VAL A 167 -1.47 -14.92 -7.03
C VAL A 167 -2.00 -15.31 -8.40
N ARG A 168 -1.39 -14.78 -9.46
CA ARG A 168 -1.71 -15.20 -10.84
C ARG A 168 -0.46 -15.33 -11.69
N ARG A 169 -0.48 -16.28 -12.62
CA ARG A 169 0.56 -16.40 -13.65
C ARG A 169 0.47 -15.21 -14.62
N LEU A 170 1.57 -14.52 -14.85
CA LEU A 170 1.64 -13.41 -15.80
C LEU A 170 1.97 -13.89 -17.21
N ILE A 171 2.94 -14.81 -17.31
CA ILE A 171 3.44 -15.34 -18.57
C ILE A 171 3.06 -16.81 -18.64
N GLU A 172 2.22 -17.15 -19.63
CA GLU A 172 1.81 -18.53 -19.87
C GLU A 172 3.02 -19.43 -20.13
N GLY A 173 3.02 -20.62 -19.53
CA GLY A 173 4.13 -21.57 -19.64
C GLY A 173 5.39 -21.21 -18.85
N ALA A 174 5.41 -20.11 -18.10
CA ALA A 174 6.52 -19.73 -17.23
C ALA A 174 6.09 -19.65 -15.76
N ASN A 175 7.03 -19.96 -14.86
CA ASN A 175 6.89 -19.72 -13.42
C ASN A 175 7.15 -18.23 -13.12
N TYR A 176 6.33 -17.36 -13.70
CA TYR A 176 6.40 -15.91 -13.53
C TYR A 176 5.03 -15.40 -13.07
N TYR A 177 4.98 -14.85 -11.87
CA TYR A 177 3.74 -14.59 -11.15
C TYR A 177 3.60 -13.11 -10.77
N VAL A 178 2.36 -12.63 -10.75
CA VAL A 178 1.96 -11.40 -10.08
C VAL A 178 1.38 -11.78 -8.73
N VAL A 179 1.79 -11.04 -7.70
CA VAL A 179 1.30 -11.19 -6.33
C VAL A 179 0.77 -9.84 -5.87
N ILE A 180 -0.42 -9.84 -5.26
CA ILE A 180 -1.08 -8.67 -4.67
C ILE A 180 -1.58 -9.08 -3.29
N SER A 181 -1.40 -8.23 -2.28
CA SER A 181 -1.94 -8.46 -0.94
C SER A 181 -3.33 -7.87 -0.80
N GLY A 182 -4.19 -8.49 0.01
CA GLY A 182 -5.43 -7.88 0.45
C GLY A 182 -5.17 -6.58 1.20
N SER A 183 -5.99 -5.56 0.98
CA SER A 183 -5.86 -4.29 1.68
C SER A 183 -6.36 -4.41 3.12
N TYR A 184 -5.64 -3.78 4.04
CA TYR A 184 -6.08 -3.51 5.40
C TYR A 184 -6.66 -2.10 5.47
N ILE A 185 -7.94 -1.99 5.78
CA ILE A 185 -8.68 -0.74 5.95
C ILE A 185 -8.68 -0.37 7.44
N PHE A 186 -8.06 0.77 7.77
CA PHE A 186 -7.93 1.22 9.15
C PHE A 186 -9.29 1.56 9.76
N GLY A 187 -9.58 1.05 10.95
CA GLY A 187 -10.85 1.29 11.66
C GLY A 187 -12.07 0.58 11.03
N ALA A 188 -11.85 -0.43 10.19
CA ALA A 188 -12.89 -1.30 9.66
C ALA A 188 -12.69 -2.75 10.13
N ASP A 189 -13.71 -3.59 9.97
CA ASP A 189 -13.56 -5.03 10.08
C ASP A 189 -12.83 -5.53 8.82
N ASN A 190 -11.71 -6.22 9.01
CA ASN A 190 -10.82 -6.72 7.96
C ASN A 190 -10.88 -8.25 7.85
#